data_AF-A0A3A4RTT5-F1
#
_entry.id   AF-A0A3A4RTT5-F1
#
_cell.length_a   1.000
_cell.length_b   1.000
_cell.length_c   1.000
_cell.angle_alpha   90.00
_cell.angle_beta   90.00
_cell.angle_gamma   90.00
#
_symmetry.space_group_name_H-M   'P 1'
#
loop_
_entity.id
_entity.type
_entity.pdbx_description
1 polymer ?
#
loop_
_entity_poly.entity_id
_entity_poly.type
_entity_poly.pdbx_seq_one_letter_code
_entity_poly.pdbx_strand_id
1 'polypeptide(L)'
;MNQNNTKNFRKTIQFFLLVTIVGWAGFGNAAGLFTFEDIEKPKPEFARSNGVVTARLVPRAKSSSVEIHFRVTDGGEMELVKGVDFATVDRPEVDVKNFKSAAFEIRIKGAAQDREAGVSIFSDFFTASTAFYAFNPNLEKPWIDTHATNLAQQGRVREMIVTVKDGGTLDADGAADGVITLIGGPRDSFWGYALGTLFIRFFGIFIVLSVLMMGMILSGFVFRRFDQNKKDISGDSDVNNRPENDRLEVAAVSENEVAVIAVALHMQMKHSYASSAADGKETTSTYGLWAAEGRKRIMNDRLIVFNRFNRYDN
;
A
#
# COMPACT_ATOMS: atom_id res chain seq x y z
N MET A 1 7.11 37.77 -32.29
CA MET A 1 6.41 36.85 -31.37
C MET A 1 6.18 37.59 -30.06
N ASN A 2 4.92 37.72 -29.62
CA ASN A 2 4.42 38.84 -28.83
C ASN A 2 4.67 38.65 -27.30
N GLN A 3 5.46 39.51 -26.66
CA GLN A 3 5.81 39.43 -25.22
C GLN A 3 4.60 39.48 -24.26
N ASN A 4 3.44 39.94 -24.73
CA ASN A 4 2.23 40.00 -23.91
C ASN A 4 1.60 38.62 -23.64
N ASN A 5 1.85 37.60 -24.48
CA ASN A 5 1.27 36.27 -24.30
C ASN A 5 1.94 35.46 -23.17
N THR A 6 3.23 35.69 -22.90
CA THR A 6 3.96 34.93 -21.86
C THR A 6 3.61 35.38 -20.44
N LYS A 7 3.28 36.67 -20.26
CA LYS A 7 2.82 37.20 -18.96
C LYS A 7 1.43 36.69 -18.58
N ASN A 8 0.53 36.57 -19.57
CA ASN A 8 -0.82 36.05 -19.32
C ASN A 8 -0.79 34.55 -18.98
N PHE A 9 0.03 33.76 -19.67
CA PHE A 9 0.16 32.32 -19.41
C PHE A 9 0.70 31.99 -18.00
N ARG A 10 1.68 32.76 -17.50
CA ARG A 10 2.22 32.58 -16.13
C ARG A 10 1.18 32.89 -15.05
N LYS A 11 0.35 33.92 -15.25
CA LYS A 11 -0.75 34.26 -14.33
C LYS A 11 -1.82 33.19 -14.29
N THR A 12 -2.16 32.59 -15.44
CA THR A 12 -3.14 31.49 -15.50
C THR A 12 -2.64 30.24 -14.79
N ILE A 13 -1.36 29.89 -14.93
CA ILE A 13 -0.77 28.74 -14.22
C ILE A 13 -0.74 28.99 -12.71
N GLN A 14 -0.31 30.17 -12.25
CA GLN A 14 -0.30 30.50 -10.83
C GLN A 14 -1.71 30.49 -10.23
N PHE A 15 -2.72 30.97 -10.96
CA PHE A 15 -4.11 30.92 -10.52
C PHE A 15 -4.61 29.48 -10.40
N PHE A 16 -4.32 28.61 -11.38
CA PHE A 16 -4.71 27.20 -11.30
C PHE A 16 -4.01 26.45 -10.16
N LEU A 17 -2.72 26.73 -9.91
CA LEU A 17 -1.96 26.13 -8.81
C LEU A 17 -2.52 26.57 -7.43
N LEU A 18 -2.88 27.84 -7.30
CA LEU A 18 -3.44 28.35 -6.05
C LEU A 18 -4.86 27.81 -5.79
N VAL A 19 -5.68 27.68 -6.84
CA VAL A 19 -7.02 27.07 -6.73
C VAL A 19 -6.95 25.56 -6.44
N THR A 20 -5.95 24.83 -6.96
CA THR A 20 -5.78 23.41 -6.60
C THR A 20 -5.28 23.22 -5.17
N ILE A 21 -4.37 24.08 -4.68
CA ILE A 21 -3.89 24.02 -3.29
C ILE A 21 -5.00 24.41 -2.31
N VAL A 22 -5.76 25.47 -2.59
CA VAL A 22 -6.89 25.89 -1.75
C VAL A 22 -8.07 24.90 -1.85
N GLY A 23 -8.28 24.29 -3.02
CA GLY A 23 -9.25 23.21 -3.21
C GLY A 23 -8.89 21.97 -2.39
N TRP A 24 -7.62 21.58 -2.34
CA TRP A 24 -7.14 20.47 -1.49
C TRP A 24 -7.20 20.80 0.00
N ALA A 25 -6.84 22.03 0.40
CA ALA A 25 -6.92 22.47 1.79
C ALA A 25 -8.38 22.65 2.29
N GLY A 26 -9.30 23.04 1.40
CA GLY A 26 -10.72 23.20 1.70
C GLY A 26 -11.49 21.87 1.76
N PHE A 27 -11.16 20.91 0.88
CA PHE A 27 -11.78 19.57 0.93
C PHE A 27 -11.35 18.76 2.16
N GLY A 28 -10.17 19.01 2.71
CA GLY A 28 -9.72 18.38 3.95
C GLY A 28 -10.58 18.77 5.16
N ASN A 29 -10.99 20.04 5.28
CA ASN A 29 -11.74 20.49 6.46
C ASN A 29 -13.24 20.17 6.38
N ALA A 30 -13.86 20.14 5.19
CA ALA A 30 -15.29 19.85 5.04
C ALA A 30 -15.65 18.35 5.19
N ALA A 31 -14.67 17.45 5.10
CA ALA A 31 -14.87 16.00 5.22
C ALA A 31 -14.65 15.43 6.64
N GLY A 32 -14.50 16.27 7.67
CA GLY A 32 -14.25 15.79 9.03
C GLY A 32 -12.87 15.14 9.24
N LEU A 33 -11.92 15.33 8.31
CA LEU A 33 -10.56 14.78 8.41
C LEU A 33 -9.71 15.41 9.54
N PHE A 34 -10.20 16.43 10.25
CA PHE A 34 -9.46 17.14 11.30
C PHE A 34 -10.22 17.33 12.62
N THR A 35 -11.32 16.61 12.85
CA THR A 35 -11.86 16.46 14.21
C THR A 35 -11.09 15.33 14.90
N PHE A 36 -10.09 15.68 15.72
CA PHE A 36 -9.20 14.77 16.46
C PHE A 36 -9.89 14.04 17.64
N GLU A 37 -11.20 13.83 17.58
CA GLU A 37 -11.85 12.88 18.48
C GLU A 37 -11.70 11.50 17.84
N ASP A 38 -10.96 10.61 18.49
CA ASP A 38 -10.72 9.24 18.05
C ASP A 38 -12.04 8.43 18.13
N ILE A 39 -12.89 8.62 17.12
CA ILE A 39 -14.19 7.93 16.96
C ILE A 39 -13.99 6.40 16.90
N GLU A 40 -12.79 5.94 16.57
CA GLU A 40 -12.43 4.52 16.52
C GLU A 40 -12.06 3.91 17.88
N LYS A 41 -12.10 4.69 18.97
CA LYS A 41 -11.74 4.16 20.29
C LYS A 41 -12.71 3.07 20.74
N PRO A 42 -12.22 1.84 21.01
CA PRO A 42 -13.10 0.75 21.43
C PRO A 42 -13.74 1.09 22.77
N LYS A 43 -15.07 0.96 22.87
CA LYS A 43 -15.83 1.08 24.12
C LYS A 43 -16.31 -0.31 24.53
N PRO A 44 -15.59 -1.01 25.42
CA PRO A 44 -15.97 -2.34 25.84
C PRO A 44 -17.18 -2.30 26.77
N GLU A 45 -18.19 -3.12 26.45
CA GLU A 45 -19.32 -3.45 27.31
C GLU A 45 -19.03 -4.76 28.03
N PHE A 46 -19.21 -4.80 29.34
CA PHE A 46 -18.87 -5.96 30.16
C PHE A 46 -20.12 -6.70 30.63
N ALA A 47 -20.12 -8.03 30.46
CA ALA A 47 -21.12 -8.93 31.01
C ALA A 47 -20.42 -10.01 31.84
N ARG A 48 -21.03 -10.44 32.95
CA ARG A 48 -20.47 -11.47 33.82
C ARG A 48 -21.42 -12.65 33.91
N SER A 49 -20.93 -13.86 33.63
CA SER A 49 -21.70 -15.10 33.68
C SER A 49 -20.81 -16.28 34.05
N ASN A 50 -21.23 -17.10 35.02
CA ASN A 50 -20.56 -18.35 35.40
C ASN A 50 -19.04 -18.21 35.65
N GLY A 51 -18.61 -17.16 36.37
CA GLY A 51 -17.19 -16.92 36.66
C GLY A 51 -16.35 -16.45 35.47
N VAL A 52 -16.99 -16.18 34.32
CA VAL A 52 -16.38 -15.59 33.13
C VAL A 52 -16.87 -14.15 32.97
N VAL A 53 -15.95 -13.24 32.72
CA VAL A 53 -16.28 -11.87 32.31
C VAL A 53 -16.09 -11.78 30.80
N THR A 54 -17.12 -11.35 30.09
CA THR A 54 -17.09 -11.13 28.64
C THR A 54 -17.05 -9.64 28.36
N ALA A 55 -16.04 -9.19 27.64
CA ALA A 55 -15.97 -7.85 27.08
C ALA A 55 -16.41 -7.89 25.61
N ARG A 56 -17.47 -7.17 25.29
CA ARG A 56 -17.97 -6.98 23.92
C ARG A 56 -17.53 -5.62 23.43
N LEU A 57 -16.80 -5.56 22.31
CA LEU A 57 -16.31 -4.31 21.74
C LEU A 57 -16.20 -4.38 20.22
N VAL A 58 -16.16 -3.22 19.57
CA VAL A 58 -15.78 -3.10 18.15
C VAL A 58 -14.30 -2.73 18.10
N PRO A 59 -13.41 -3.60 17.58
CA PRO A 59 -11.99 -3.29 17.48
C PRO A 59 -11.72 -2.15 16.50
N ARG A 60 -10.56 -1.49 16.66
CA ARG A 60 -10.09 -0.49 15.69
C ARG A 60 -9.98 -1.11 14.30
N ALA A 61 -10.33 -0.33 13.27
CA ALA A 61 -10.35 -0.77 11.87
C ALA A 61 -11.25 -1.99 11.56
N LYS A 62 -12.23 -2.30 12.41
CA LYS A 62 -13.26 -3.33 12.19
C LYS A 62 -14.65 -2.74 12.32
N SER A 63 -15.61 -3.30 11.60
CA SER A 63 -17.02 -2.93 11.66
C SER A 63 -17.89 -3.93 12.43
N SER A 64 -17.30 -5.05 12.86
CA SER A 64 -18.00 -6.13 13.57
C SER A 64 -17.60 -6.14 15.05
N SER A 65 -18.59 -6.37 15.91
CA SER A 65 -18.35 -6.63 17.34
C SER A 65 -17.62 -7.95 17.51
N VAL A 66 -16.71 -7.99 18.49
CA VAL A 66 -16.03 -9.20 18.95
C VAL A 66 -16.28 -9.38 20.44
N GLU A 67 -16.17 -10.62 20.90
CA GLU A 67 -16.28 -10.98 22.31
C GLU A 67 -14.93 -11.50 22.80
N ILE A 68 -14.45 -10.93 23.90
CA ILE A 68 -13.24 -11.39 24.59
C ILE A 68 -13.65 -11.86 25.98
N HIS A 69 -13.36 -13.11 26.28
CA HIS A 69 -13.72 -13.73 27.53
C HIS A 69 -12.51 -13.82 28.45
N PHE A 70 -12.73 -13.54 29.73
CA PHE A 70 -11.72 -13.56 30.80
C PHE A 70 -12.17 -14.53 31.88
N ARG A 71 -11.27 -15.40 32.32
CA ARG A 71 -11.50 -16.37 33.39
C ARG A 71 -10.23 -16.52 34.22
N VAL A 72 -10.36 -16.65 35.54
CA VAL A 72 -9.24 -17.09 36.39
C VAL A 72 -9.22 -18.61 36.39
N THR A 73 -8.07 -19.20 36.04
CA THR A 73 -7.88 -20.66 35.99
C THR A 73 -7.29 -21.21 37.28
N ASP A 74 -6.43 -20.44 37.95
CA ASP A 74 -5.78 -20.83 39.20
C ASP A 74 -5.46 -19.59 40.05
N GLY A 75 -5.34 -19.77 41.37
CA GLY A 75 -4.78 -18.77 42.27
C GLY A 75 -5.68 -17.58 42.66
N GLY A 76 -7.01 -17.73 42.69
CA GLY A 76 -7.91 -16.72 43.27
C GLY A 76 -9.25 -16.61 42.55
N GLU A 77 -9.94 -15.49 42.75
CA GLU A 77 -11.20 -15.15 42.10
C GLU A 77 -11.11 -13.82 41.35
N MET A 78 -11.74 -13.77 40.17
CA MET A 78 -11.80 -12.53 39.39
C MET A 78 -12.65 -11.50 40.13
N GLU A 79 -12.07 -10.38 40.54
CA GLU A 79 -12.80 -9.31 41.18
C GLU A 79 -13.41 -8.38 40.12
N LEU A 80 -12.56 -7.88 39.21
CA LEU A 80 -12.92 -6.83 38.26
C LEU A 80 -12.21 -7.05 36.92
N VAL A 81 -12.94 -6.76 35.83
CA VAL A 81 -12.35 -6.49 34.52
C VAL A 81 -12.94 -5.18 34.01
N LYS A 82 -12.09 -4.22 33.65
CA LYS A 82 -12.52 -2.95 33.06
C LYS A 82 -11.61 -2.54 31.91
N GLY A 83 -12.14 -1.71 31.01
CA GLY A 83 -11.36 -1.11 29.93
C GLY A 83 -10.45 0.00 30.47
N VAL A 84 -9.21 0.03 30.00
CA VAL A 84 -8.22 1.06 30.31
C VAL A 84 -8.05 1.96 29.10
N ASP A 85 -7.99 3.26 29.33
CA ASP A 85 -7.67 4.21 28.27
C ASP A 85 -6.21 4.07 27.86
N PHE A 86 -5.94 3.92 26.57
CA PHE A 86 -4.56 3.90 26.10
C PHE A 86 -3.81 5.18 26.46
N ALA A 87 -4.49 6.33 26.59
CA ALA A 87 -3.86 7.56 27.04
C ALA A 87 -3.22 7.45 28.44
N THR A 88 -3.74 6.58 29.33
CA THR A 88 -3.17 6.38 30.67
C THR A 88 -1.96 5.44 30.68
N VAL A 89 -1.83 4.61 29.65
CA VAL A 89 -0.75 3.61 29.50
C VAL A 89 0.16 3.92 28.30
N ASP A 90 0.03 5.11 27.72
CA ASP A 90 0.75 5.52 26.52
C ASP A 90 2.24 5.70 26.84
N ARG A 91 3.08 5.05 26.03
CA ARG A 91 4.53 5.04 26.20
C ARG A 91 5.19 4.94 24.83
N PRO A 92 6.33 5.61 24.61
CA PRO A 92 6.96 5.67 23.28
C PRO A 92 7.41 4.30 22.75
N GLU A 93 7.60 3.30 23.62
CA GLU A 93 8.04 1.96 23.20
C GLU A 93 6.93 1.15 22.51
N VAL A 94 5.65 1.50 22.71
CA VAL A 94 4.52 0.74 22.14
C VAL A 94 3.50 1.66 21.49
N ASP A 95 3.41 1.58 20.16
CA ASP A 95 2.32 2.19 19.42
C ASP A 95 1.00 1.46 19.74
N VAL A 96 0.00 2.23 20.19
CA VAL A 96 -1.38 1.80 20.45
C VAL A 96 -1.98 1.02 19.28
N LYS A 97 -1.57 1.33 18.05
CA LYS A 97 -2.03 0.64 16.82
C LYS A 97 -1.58 -0.83 16.72
N ASN A 98 -0.61 -1.25 17.55
CA ASN A 98 -0.21 -2.65 17.62
C ASN A 98 -1.18 -3.49 18.44
N PHE A 99 -2.06 -2.87 19.23
CA PHE A 99 -3.06 -3.61 19.98
C PHE A 99 -4.25 -3.96 19.10
N LYS A 100 -4.68 -5.22 19.21
CA LYS A 100 -5.78 -5.77 18.44
C LYS A 100 -7.14 -5.28 18.94
N SER A 101 -7.22 -4.91 20.23
CA SER A 101 -8.41 -4.41 20.90
C SER A 101 -8.03 -3.38 21.98
N ALA A 102 -8.95 -3.09 22.92
CA ALA A 102 -8.67 -2.25 24.08
C ALA A 102 -7.62 -2.87 25.02
N ALA A 103 -7.02 -2.04 25.87
CA ALA A 103 -6.34 -2.51 27.07
C ALA A 103 -7.38 -2.76 28.17
N PHE A 104 -7.09 -3.73 29.04
CA PHE A 104 -7.94 -4.14 30.15
C PHE A 104 -7.15 -4.12 31.45
N GLU A 105 -7.81 -3.72 32.53
CA GLU A 105 -7.33 -3.93 33.91
C GLU A 105 -8.14 -5.08 34.48
N ILE A 106 -7.43 -6.14 34.88
CA ILE A 106 -7.95 -7.37 35.45
C ILE A 106 -7.46 -7.42 36.90
N ARG A 107 -8.38 -7.44 37.85
CA ARG A 107 -8.06 -7.62 39.28
C ARG A 107 -8.47 -9.00 39.73
N ILE A 108 -7.55 -9.67 40.41
CA ILE A 108 -7.75 -11.00 40.98
C ILE A 108 -7.57 -10.87 42.49
N LYS A 109 -8.54 -11.36 43.26
CA LYS A 109 -8.50 -11.32 44.72
C LYS A 109 -8.34 -12.71 45.29
N GLY A 110 -7.70 -12.81 46.45
CA GLY A 110 -7.55 -14.08 47.16
C GLY A 110 -6.45 -14.96 46.57
N ALA A 111 -5.53 -14.35 45.82
CA ALA A 111 -4.24 -14.97 45.56
C ALA A 111 -3.52 -15.12 46.90
N ALA A 112 -3.00 -16.31 47.20
CA ALA A 112 -2.11 -16.44 48.34
C ALA A 112 -0.88 -15.56 48.10
N GLN A 113 -0.40 -14.85 49.13
CA GLN A 113 0.75 -13.96 49.00
C GLN A 113 1.92 -14.68 48.34
N ASP A 114 2.59 -13.98 47.41
CA ASP A 114 3.73 -14.52 46.66
C ASP A 114 3.41 -15.76 45.77
N ARG A 115 2.13 -16.09 45.55
CA ARG A 115 1.73 -17.16 44.62
C ARG A 115 1.38 -16.65 43.24
N GLU A 116 1.43 -17.60 42.32
CA GLU A 116 1.00 -17.43 40.94
C GLU A 116 -0.51 -17.64 40.82
N ALA A 117 -1.14 -16.78 40.01
CA ALA A 117 -2.51 -16.92 39.53
C ALA A 117 -2.51 -17.02 38.00
N GLY A 118 -3.36 -17.89 37.47
CA GLY A 118 -3.56 -18.07 36.04
C GLY A 118 -4.77 -17.29 35.56
N VAL A 119 -4.60 -16.47 34.52
CA VAL A 119 -5.67 -15.77 33.82
C VAL A 119 -5.77 -16.32 32.41
N SER A 120 -6.91 -16.93 32.10
CA SER A 120 -7.29 -17.34 30.75
C SER A 120 -8.03 -16.20 30.05
N ILE A 121 -7.57 -15.87 28.85
CA ILE A 121 -8.13 -14.86 27.98
C ILE A 121 -8.39 -15.51 26.62
N PHE A 122 -9.65 -15.63 26.21
CA PHE A 122 -10.00 -16.37 25.00
C PHE A 122 -11.01 -15.64 24.11
N SER A 123 -10.85 -15.82 22.80
CA SER A 123 -11.70 -15.23 21.77
C SER A 123 -11.51 -15.96 20.44
N ASP A 124 -12.55 -15.96 19.60
CA ASP A 124 -12.48 -16.38 18.19
C ASP A 124 -11.76 -15.33 17.30
N PHE A 125 -11.60 -14.12 17.82
CA PHE A 125 -10.87 -13.03 17.17
C PHE A 125 -9.34 -13.22 17.23
N PHE A 126 -8.86 -14.03 18.16
CA PHE A 126 -7.44 -14.27 18.38
C PHE A 126 -6.86 -15.24 17.36
N THR A 127 -5.59 -15.02 17.02
CA THR A 127 -4.81 -15.83 16.08
C THR A 127 -3.66 -16.52 16.83
N ALA A 128 -2.97 -17.44 16.14
CA ALA A 128 -1.74 -18.05 16.68
C ALA A 128 -0.60 -17.04 16.90
N SER A 129 -0.65 -15.87 16.24
CA SER A 129 0.31 -14.77 16.43
C SER A 129 -0.10 -13.78 17.52
N THR A 130 -1.31 -13.90 18.07
CA THR A 130 -1.78 -12.99 19.12
C THR A 130 -1.03 -13.32 20.40
N ALA A 131 -0.36 -12.30 20.96
CA ALA A 131 0.33 -12.36 22.24
C ALA A 131 -0.34 -11.39 23.22
N PHE A 132 -0.24 -11.66 24.51
CA PHE A 132 -0.73 -10.74 25.54
C PHE A 132 0.44 -9.93 26.09
N TYR A 133 0.29 -8.61 26.11
CA TYR A 133 1.30 -7.70 26.66
C TYR A 133 0.76 -7.09 27.93
N ALA A 134 1.54 -7.15 29.00
CA ALA A 134 1.22 -6.52 30.28
C ALA A 134 1.91 -5.16 30.40
N PHE A 135 1.27 -4.25 31.10
CA PHE A 135 1.75 -2.92 31.43
C PHE A 135 2.01 -2.83 32.94
N ASN A 136 3.24 -2.49 33.31
CA ASN A 136 3.62 -2.18 34.67
C ASN A 136 4.32 -0.81 34.71
N PRO A 137 3.71 0.22 35.33
CA PRO A 137 4.29 1.57 35.36
C PRO A 137 5.57 1.67 36.19
N ASN A 138 5.85 0.70 37.07
CA ASN A 138 7.00 0.72 37.97
C ASN A 138 8.30 0.20 37.33
N LEU A 139 8.21 -0.32 36.10
CA LEU A 139 9.36 -0.89 35.38
C LEU A 139 9.94 0.11 34.38
N GLU A 140 11.26 0.00 34.13
CA GLU A 140 11.96 0.83 33.14
C GLU A 140 11.38 0.66 31.73
N LYS A 141 10.95 -0.58 31.40
CA LYS A 141 10.19 -0.90 30.19
C LYS A 141 8.79 -1.33 30.62
N PRO A 142 7.79 -0.42 30.59
CA PRO A 142 6.50 -0.69 31.17
C PRO A 142 5.73 -1.81 30.47
N TRP A 143 5.92 -1.96 29.16
CA TRP A 143 5.26 -3.00 28.37
C TRP A 143 6.14 -4.25 28.25
N ILE A 144 5.63 -5.37 28.74
CA ILE A 144 6.32 -6.66 28.78
C ILE A 144 5.46 -7.73 28.10
N ASP A 145 6.09 -8.58 27.30
CA ASP A 145 5.45 -9.77 26.76
C ASP A 145 5.25 -10.77 27.90
N THR A 146 4.01 -11.18 28.15
CA THR A 146 3.72 -12.10 29.24
C THR A 146 4.11 -13.54 28.92
N HIS A 147 4.58 -13.82 27.71
CA HIS A 147 4.85 -15.17 27.22
C HIS A 147 3.66 -16.12 27.43
N ALA A 148 2.45 -15.59 27.24
CA ALA A 148 1.22 -16.33 27.46
C ALA A 148 1.19 -17.60 26.61
N THR A 149 0.75 -18.72 27.21
CA THR A 149 0.60 -19.97 26.46
C THR A 149 -0.63 -19.86 25.55
N ASN A 150 -0.44 -19.91 24.23
CA ASN A 150 -1.51 -19.83 23.24
C ASN A 150 -1.99 -21.23 22.85
N LEU A 151 -3.18 -21.60 23.30
CA LEU A 151 -3.83 -22.89 23.06
C LEU A 151 -4.95 -22.75 22.03
N ALA A 152 -5.07 -23.75 21.14
CA ALA A 152 -6.20 -23.87 20.24
C ALA A 152 -7.37 -24.55 20.98
N GLN A 153 -8.54 -23.92 20.97
CA GLN A 153 -9.80 -24.53 21.43
C GLN A 153 -10.68 -24.92 20.23
N GLN A 154 -11.79 -25.61 20.51
CA GLN A 154 -12.79 -25.94 19.50
C GLN A 154 -13.40 -24.66 18.89
N GLY A 155 -13.77 -24.70 17.60
CA GLY A 155 -14.51 -23.60 16.98
C GLY A 155 -13.69 -22.36 16.61
N ARG A 156 -12.38 -22.50 16.32
CA ARG A 156 -11.43 -21.42 15.98
C ARG A 156 -11.10 -20.47 17.14
N VAL A 157 -11.60 -20.73 18.34
CA VAL A 157 -11.25 -19.97 19.54
C VAL A 157 -9.77 -20.22 19.90
N ARG A 158 -9.06 -19.14 20.22
CA ARG A 158 -7.74 -19.24 20.86
C ARG A 158 -7.83 -18.79 22.30
N GLU A 159 -7.13 -19.51 23.16
CA GLU A 159 -7.03 -19.23 24.58
C GLU A 159 -5.57 -18.88 24.90
N MET A 160 -5.37 -17.75 25.56
CA MET A 160 -4.07 -17.32 26.08
C MET A 160 -4.12 -17.45 27.60
N ILE A 161 -3.22 -18.25 28.16
CA ILE A 161 -3.08 -18.40 29.61
C ILE A 161 -1.88 -17.57 30.05
N VAL A 162 -2.16 -16.56 30.87
CA VAL A 162 -1.17 -15.66 31.47
C VAL A 162 -0.99 -16.07 32.93
N THR A 163 0.23 -16.39 33.34
CA THR A 163 0.56 -16.65 34.74
C THR A 163 1.15 -15.40 35.36
N VAL A 164 0.54 -14.89 36.43
CA VAL A 164 0.97 -13.68 37.13
C VAL A 164 1.26 -14.01 38.58
N LYS A 165 2.40 -13.55 39.09
CA LYS A 165 2.77 -13.69 40.50
C LYS A 165 2.41 -12.42 41.27
N ASP A 166 1.78 -12.55 42.43
CA ASP A 166 1.54 -11.46 43.39
C ASP A 166 2.85 -10.80 43.82
N GLY A 167 2.96 -9.48 43.66
CA GLY A 167 4.21 -8.72 43.85
C GLY A 167 5.27 -8.95 42.76
N GLY A 168 4.91 -9.60 41.65
CA GLY A 168 5.80 -9.88 40.52
C GLY A 168 5.92 -8.72 39.53
N THR A 169 6.68 -8.93 38.45
CA THR A 169 6.86 -7.92 37.39
C THR A 169 5.61 -7.70 36.54
N LEU A 170 4.73 -8.69 36.45
CA LEU A 170 3.46 -8.60 35.72
C LEU A 170 2.33 -8.01 36.56
N ASP A 171 2.59 -7.77 37.85
CA ASP A 171 1.66 -7.14 38.76
C ASP A 171 1.86 -5.63 38.75
N ALA A 172 0.83 -4.90 38.34
CA ALA A 172 0.95 -3.48 38.01
C ALA A 172 1.15 -2.58 39.23
N ASP A 173 0.68 -3.00 40.41
CA ASP A 173 0.95 -2.31 41.67
C ASP A 173 2.26 -2.80 42.33
N GLY A 174 2.69 -4.02 42.02
CA GLY A 174 3.92 -4.64 42.52
C GLY A 174 3.86 -4.97 44.02
N ALA A 175 2.66 -5.01 44.62
CA ALA A 175 2.47 -5.32 46.02
C ALA A 175 2.19 -6.82 46.22
N ALA A 176 2.78 -7.44 47.24
CA ALA A 176 2.44 -8.81 47.63
C ALA A 176 1.33 -8.81 48.70
N ASP A 177 0.15 -8.29 48.34
CA ASP A 177 -0.97 -8.09 49.27
C ASP A 177 -2.12 -9.11 49.06
N GLY A 178 -1.95 -10.05 48.14
CA GLY A 178 -2.96 -11.04 47.76
C GLY A 178 -4.01 -10.52 46.78
N VAL A 179 -3.79 -9.34 46.21
CA VAL A 179 -4.56 -8.76 45.12
C VAL A 179 -3.65 -8.51 43.93
N ILE A 180 -3.86 -9.26 42.85
CA ILE A 180 -3.06 -9.12 41.63
C ILE A 180 -3.77 -8.16 40.68
N THR A 181 -3.07 -7.12 40.22
CA THR A 181 -3.55 -6.17 39.23
C THR A 181 -2.82 -6.37 37.90
N LEU A 182 -3.44 -7.07 36.96
CA LEU A 182 -2.91 -7.24 35.60
C LEU A 182 -3.51 -6.19 34.66
N ILE A 183 -2.68 -5.27 34.17
CA ILE A 183 -3.06 -4.31 33.12
C ILE A 183 -2.45 -4.80 31.82
N GLY A 184 -3.22 -4.92 30.73
CA GLY A 184 -2.66 -5.39 29.47
C GLY A 184 -3.67 -5.54 28.35
N GLY A 185 -3.20 -5.96 27.18
CA GLY A 185 -4.05 -6.16 26.02
C GLY A 185 -3.48 -7.13 25.00
N PRO A 186 -4.34 -7.73 24.16
CA PRO A 186 -3.90 -8.59 23.06
C PRO A 186 -3.23 -7.73 21.98
N ARG A 187 -1.99 -8.06 21.69
CA ARG A 187 -1.17 -7.44 20.65
C ARG A 187 -1.06 -8.39 19.47
N ASP A 188 -1.19 -7.85 18.27
CA ASP A 188 -0.87 -8.55 17.03
C ASP A 188 0.11 -7.65 16.28
N SER A 189 1.08 -8.23 15.55
CA SER A 189 1.96 -7.40 14.72
C SER A 189 1.13 -6.81 13.58
N PHE A 190 0.52 -5.64 13.79
CA PHE A 190 -0.27 -4.91 12.80
C PHE A 190 0.51 -4.76 11.49
N TRP A 191 1.80 -4.44 11.60
CA TRP A 191 2.73 -4.35 10.48
C TRP A 191 2.92 -5.67 9.73
N GLY A 192 2.87 -6.82 10.40
CA GLY A 192 2.98 -8.12 9.73
C GLY A 192 1.79 -8.38 8.79
N TYR A 193 0.57 -8.08 9.25
CA TYR A 193 -0.62 -8.22 8.41
C TYR A 193 -0.70 -7.15 7.31
N ALA A 194 -0.44 -5.88 7.66
CA ALA A 194 -0.45 -4.78 6.69
C ALA A 194 0.63 -4.97 5.62
N LEU A 195 1.86 -5.34 6.01
CA LEU A 195 2.95 -5.60 5.07
C LEU A 195 2.73 -6.87 4.26
N GLY A 196 2.15 -7.93 4.85
CA GLY A 196 1.79 -9.14 4.13
C GLY A 196 0.74 -8.90 3.05
N THR A 197 -0.34 -8.18 3.37
CA THR A 197 -1.39 -7.83 2.40
C THR A 197 -0.89 -6.87 1.32
N LEU A 198 -0.07 -5.89 1.69
CA LEU A 198 0.60 -5.00 0.75
C LEU A 198 1.50 -5.80 -0.20
N PHE A 199 2.34 -6.68 0.35
CA PHE A 199 3.28 -7.50 -0.42
C PHE A 199 2.54 -8.40 -1.42
N ILE A 200 1.48 -9.11 -1.00
CA ILE A 200 0.69 -9.97 -1.89
C ILE A 200 0.06 -9.15 -3.03
N ARG A 201 -0.50 -7.97 -2.74
CA ARG A 201 -1.12 -7.11 -3.76
C ARG A 201 -0.09 -6.60 -4.77
N PHE A 202 1.05 -6.08 -4.29
CA PHE A 202 2.10 -5.56 -5.17
C PHE A 202 2.73 -6.67 -6.01
N PHE A 203 3.10 -7.81 -5.41
CA PHE A 203 3.68 -8.93 -6.14
C PHE A 203 2.70 -9.57 -7.12
N GLY A 204 1.41 -9.65 -6.78
CA GLY A 204 0.37 -10.12 -7.69
C GLY A 204 0.31 -9.31 -8.99
N ILE A 205 0.41 -7.98 -8.90
CA ILE A 205 0.45 -7.09 -10.07
C ILE A 205 1.69 -7.41 -10.94
N PHE A 206 2.86 -7.57 -10.32
CA PHE A 206 4.08 -7.91 -11.08
C PHE A 206 4.00 -9.27 -11.77
N ILE A 207 3.40 -10.28 -11.14
CA ILE A 207 3.19 -11.60 -11.76
C ILE A 207 2.28 -11.48 -12.97
N VAL A 208 1.14 -10.80 -12.84
CA VAL A 208 0.19 -10.61 -13.95
C VAL A 208 0.84 -9.85 -15.11
N LEU A 209 1.54 -8.75 -14.82
CA LEU A 209 2.26 -7.98 -15.85
C LEU A 209 3.34 -8.82 -16.54
N SER A 210 4.06 -9.66 -15.80
CA SER A 210 5.09 -10.54 -16.36
C SER A 210 4.51 -11.59 -17.31
N VAL A 211 3.38 -12.20 -16.94
CA VAL A 211 2.67 -13.18 -17.79
C VAL A 211 2.15 -12.52 -19.06
N LEU A 212 1.56 -11.33 -18.96
CA LEU A 212 1.10 -10.56 -20.12
C LEU A 212 2.26 -10.19 -21.05
N MET A 213 3.37 -9.71 -20.48
CA MET A 213 4.56 -9.39 -21.26
C MET A 213 5.13 -10.62 -21.98
N MET A 214 5.17 -11.77 -21.30
CA MET A 214 5.58 -13.03 -21.91
C MET A 214 4.64 -13.43 -23.06
N GLY A 215 3.33 -13.27 -22.89
CA GLY A 215 2.33 -13.54 -23.93
C GLY A 215 2.52 -12.69 -25.18
N MET A 216 2.86 -11.40 -25.02
CA MET A 216 3.17 -10.51 -26.15
C MET A 216 4.46 -10.90 -26.88
N ILE A 217 5.49 -11.36 -26.15
CA ILE A 217 6.74 -11.82 -26.76
C ILE A 217 6.50 -13.12 -27.55
N LEU A 218 5.78 -14.07 -26.97
CA LEU A 218 5.45 -15.35 -27.61
C LEU A 218 4.58 -15.17 -28.84
N SER A 219 3.56 -14.30 -28.78
CA SER A 219 2.72 -14.01 -29.95
C SER A 219 3.54 -13.37 -31.08
N GLY A 220 4.43 -12.42 -30.76
CA GLY A 220 5.36 -11.83 -31.72
C GLY A 220 6.27 -12.86 -32.38
N PHE A 221 6.73 -13.86 -31.62
CA PHE A 221 7.57 -14.94 -32.15
C PHE A 221 6.80 -15.83 -33.15
N VAL A 222 5.56 -16.18 -32.83
CA VAL A 222 4.69 -16.98 -33.71
C VAL A 222 4.38 -16.25 -35.01
N PHE A 223 4.03 -14.95 -34.94
CA PHE A 223 3.77 -14.15 -36.14
C PHE A 223 5.01 -14.03 -37.05
N ARG A 224 6.20 -13.82 -36.46
CA ARG A 224 7.46 -13.80 -37.24
C ARG A 224 7.72 -15.12 -37.98
N ARG A 225 7.40 -16.25 -37.36
CA ARG A 225 7.58 -17.57 -37.98
C ARG A 225 6.62 -17.80 -39.15
N PHE A 226 5.38 -17.34 -39.05
CA PHE A 226 4.43 -17.41 -40.17
C PHE A 226 4.79 -16.49 -41.34
N ASP A 227 5.31 -15.29 -41.07
CA ASP A 227 5.77 -14.37 -42.12
C ASP A 227 7.02 -14.87 -42.86
N GLN A 228 7.93 -15.57 -42.16
CA GLN A 228 9.11 -16.18 -42.78
C GLN A 228 8.71 -17.31 -43.75
N ASN A 229 7.80 -18.20 -43.35
CA ASN A 229 7.31 -19.26 -44.23
C ASN A 229 6.57 -18.73 -45.47
N LYS A 230 5.96 -17.53 -45.41
CA LYS A 230 5.31 -16.91 -46.57
C LYS A 230 6.30 -16.37 -47.59
N LYS A 231 7.46 -15.88 -47.15
CA LYS A 231 8.52 -15.39 -48.03
C LYS A 231 9.23 -16.52 -48.77
N ASP A 232 9.36 -17.69 -48.13
CA ASP A 232 9.95 -18.87 -48.77
C ASP A 232 9.00 -19.53 -49.78
N ILE A 233 7.68 -19.43 -49.60
CA ILE A 233 6.68 -19.95 -50.57
C ILE A 233 6.47 -18.99 -51.76
N SER A 234 6.83 -17.71 -51.63
CA SER A 234 6.81 -16.75 -52.74
C SER A 234 8.19 -16.59 -53.41
N GLY A 235 9.15 -17.43 -53.04
CA GLY A 235 10.53 -17.42 -53.52
C GLY A 235 10.86 -18.49 -54.57
N ASP A 236 9.86 -19.08 -55.24
CA ASP A 236 10.09 -19.93 -56.41
C ASP A 236 8.86 -19.98 -57.32
N SER A 237 8.60 -18.87 -58.02
CA SER A 237 7.72 -18.80 -59.18
C SER A 237 7.99 -17.52 -59.96
N ASP A 238 9.18 -17.39 -60.57
CA ASP A 238 9.29 -16.71 -61.88
C ASP A 238 10.64 -17.01 -62.55
N VAL A 239 10.73 -18.16 -63.23
CA VAL A 239 11.65 -18.32 -64.36
C VAL A 239 10.77 -18.69 -65.57
N ASN A 240 10.80 -17.82 -66.57
CA ASN A 240 10.18 -17.94 -67.90
C ASN A 240 8.65 -17.85 -67.98
N ASN A 241 8.14 -16.62 -68.18
CA ASN A 241 7.62 -16.15 -69.49
C ASN A 241 6.66 -14.97 -69.29
N ARG A 242 7.11 -13.74 -69.55
CA ARG A 242 6.18 -12.67 -69.95
C ARG A 242 6.88 -11.59 -70.79
N PRO A 243 6.30 -11.17 -71.93
CA PRO A 243 7.00 -10.36 -72.92
C PRO A 243 7.13 -8.90 -72.49
N GLU A 244 8.34 -8.41 -72.76
CA GLU A 244 8.80 -7.05 -73.01
C GLU A 244 7.70 -6.05 -73.42
N ASN A 245 7.19 -5.26 -72.48
CA ASN A 245 6.94 -3.82 -72.69
C ASN A 245 6.70 -3.10 -71.34
N ASP A 246 7.15 -1.85 -71.26
CA ASP A 246 7.04 -0.91 -70.13
C ASP A 246 7.86 -1.21 -68.86
N ARG A 247 9.18 -1.09 -69.00
CA ARG A 247 10.04 -0.65 -67.89
C ARG A 247 10.19 0.87 -67.94
N LEU A 248 9.52 1.58 -67.04
CA LEU A 248 10.04 2.87 -66.57
C LEU A 248 11.30 2.55 -65.74
N GLU A 249 12.42 3.00 -66.28
CA GLU A 249 13.75 2.92 -65.69
C GLU A 249 13.77 3.68 -64.36
N VAL A 250 13.59 2.98 -63.25
CA VAL A 250 13.94 3.54 -61.94
C VAL A 250 15.46 3.49 -61.89
N ALA A 251 16.07 4.64 -62.19
CA ALA A 251 17.51 4.84 -62.12
C ALA A 251 18.06 4.18 -60.84
N ALA A 252 19.00 3.25 -61.03
CA ALA A 252 19.72 2.64 -59.93
C ALA A 252 20.45 3.75 -59.18
N VAL A 253 19.92 4.11 -58.01
CA VAL A 253 20.51 5.13 -57.14
C VAL A 253 21.92 4.67 -56.81
N SER A 254 22.91 5.43 -57.26
CA SER A 254 24.31 5.07 -57.10
C SER A 254 24.70 5.18 -55.62
N GLU A 255 25.65 4.35 -55.17
CA GLU A 255 26.15 4.36 -53.80
C GLU A 255 26.63 5.76 -53.35
N ASN A 256 27.11 6.56 -54.30
CA ASN A 256 27.48 7.96 -54.09
C ASN A 256 26.28 8.86 -53.79
N GLU A 257 25.10 8.63 -54.40
CA GLU A 257 23.89 9.40 -54.09
C GLU A 257 23.36 9.05 -52.70
N VAL A 258 23.42 7.77 -52.30
CA VAL A 258 23.07 7.35 -50.94
C VAL A 258 24.02 7.97 -49.92
N ALA A 259 25.32 8.01 -50.21
CA ALA A 259 26.32 8.64 -49.36
C ALA A 259 26.10 10.17 -49.24
N VAL A 260 25.77 10.85 -50.35
CA VAL A 260 25.47 12.29 -50.34
C VAL A 260 24.18 12.57 -49.57
N ILE A 261 23.13 11.75 -49.73
CA ILE A 261 21.89 11.88 -48.96
C ILE A 261 22.16 11.63 -47.47
N ALA A 262 22.97 10.62 -47.12
CA ALA A 262 23.34 10.34 -45.74
C ALA A 262 24.17 11.46 -45.10
N VAL A 263 25.12 12.04 -45.84
CA VAL A 263 25.93 13.18 -45.38
C VAL A 263 25.07 14.43 -45.25
N ALA A 264 24.15 14.69 -46.18
CA ALA A 264 23.21 15.80 -46.10
C ALA A 264 22.28 15.68 -44.88
N LEU A 265 21.76 14.48 -44.61
CA LEU A 265 20.95 14.20 -43.42
C LEU A 265 21.78 14.37 -42.14
N HIS A 266 23.02 13.88 -42.12
CA HIS A 266 23.92 14.03 -40.98
C HIS A 266 24.26 15.50 -40.71
N MET A 267 24.52 16.31 -41.74
CA MET A 267 24.75 17.74 -41.60
C MET A 267 23.49 18.49 -41.13
N GLN A 268 22.31 18.13 -41.64
CA GLN A 268 21.05 18.74 -41.20
C GLN A 268 20.72 18.41 -39.74
N MET A 269 21.01 17.18 -39.30
CA MET A 269 20.91 16.82 -37.88
C MET A 269 21.90 17.62 -37.04
N LYS A 270 23.17 17.73 -37.46
CA LYS A 270 24.20 18.47 -36.71
C LYS A 270 23.86 19.97 -36.59
N HIS A 271 23.29 20.57 -37.62
CA HIS A 271 22.81 21.95 -37.59
C HIS A 271 21.61 22.13 -36.63
N SER A 272 20.76 21.11 -36.49
CA SER A 272 19.63 21.11 -35.57
C SER A 272 20.07 21.01 -34.10
N TYR A 273 21.16 20.29 -33.81
CA TYR A 273 21.77 20.25 -32.48
C TYR A 273 22.52 21.54 -32.12
N ALA A 274 23.22 22.17 -33.08
CA ALA A 274 23.93 23.43 -32.85
C ALA A 274 22.99 24.61 -32.57
N SER A 275 21.82 24.67 -33.23
CA SER A 275 20.80 25.69 -32.91
C SER A 275 20.07 25.44 -31.57
N SER A 276 20.11 24.22 -31.01
CA SER A 276 19.49 23.93 -29.72
C SER A 276 20.45 24.10 -28.53
N ALA A 277 21.76 24.21 -28.77
CA ALA A 277 22.78 24.40 -27.74
C ALA A 277 23.08 25.88 -27.43
N ALA A 278 22.54 26.82 -28.21
CA ALA A 278 22.76 28.26 -28.05
C ALA A 278 21.77 28.96 -27.10
N ASP A 279 20.71 28.28 -26.66
CA ASP A 279 19.77 28.81 -25.67
C ASP A 279 19.92 28.02 -24.37
N GLY A 280 20.82 28.52 -23.52
CA GLY A 280 21.22 27.89 -22.27
C GLY A 280 20.04 27.75 -21.30
N LYS A 281 19.67 26.50 -21.04
CA LYS A 281 19.28 26.00 -19.72
C LYS A 281 19.31 24.48 -19.75
N GLU A 282 20.36 23.92 -19.14
CA GLU A 282 20.41 22.52 -18.76
C GLU A 282 19.19 22.19 -17.89
N THR A 283 18.24 21.48 -18.48
CA THR A 283 17.44 20.50 -17.73
C THR A 283 17.65 19.18 -18.42
N THR A 284 18.43 18.32 -17.77
CA THR A 284 18.66 16.93 -18.08
C THR A 284 17.33 16.19 -18.04
N SER A 285 16.59 16.23 -19.14
CA SER A 285 15.43 15.40 -19.39
C SER A 285 15.94 14.09 -19.98
N THR A 286 16.21 13.12 -19.11
CA THR A 286 16.50 11.71 -19.42
C THR A 286 15.26 11.02 -19.96
N TYR A 287 14.64 11.58 -21.00
CA TYR A 287 13.57 10.95 -21.76
C TYR A 287 14.07 10.83 -23.19
N GLY A 288 14.27 9.59 -23.65
CA GLY A 288 14.77 9.31 -24.99
C GLY A 288 13.92 9.97 -26.08
N LEU A 289 14.52 10.29 -27.22
CA LEU A 289 13.85 10.95 -28.36
C LEU A 289 12.52 10.30 -28.75
N TRP A 290 12.39 8.98 -28.57
CA TRP A 290 11.14 8.25 -28.77
C TRP A 290 9.99 8.74 -27.87
N ALA A 291 10.26 9.06 -26.61
CA ALA A 291 9.27 9.56 -25.65
C ALA A 291 8.87 11.02 -25.92
N ALA A 292 9.73 11.80 -26.58
CA ALA A 292 9.41 13.14 -27.05
C ALA A 292 8.53 13.09 -28.31
N GLU A 293 8.86 12.21 -29.26
CA GLU A 293 8.10 12.04 -30.50
C GLU A 293 6.73 11.41 -30.26
N GLY A 294 6.64 10.44 -29.35
CA GLY A 294 5.35 9.87 -28.91
C GLY A 294 4.41 10.91 -28.31
N ARG A 295 4.94 11.87 -27.53
CA ARG A 295 4.14 12.99 -27.00
C ARG A 295 3.67 13.94 -28.08
N LYS A 296 4.48 14.25 -29.09
CA LYS A 296 4.07 15.06 -30.24
C LYS A 296 2.95 14.39 -31.04
N ARG A 297 3.03 13.08 -31.30
CA ARG A 297 1.96 12.34 -31.97
C ARG A 297 0.65 12.35 -31.19
N ILE A 298 0.68 12.09 -29.89
CA ILE A 298 -0.53 12.11 -29.04
C ILE A 298 -1.15 13.52 -29.00
N MET A 299 -0.34 14.57 -28.99
CA MET A 299 -0.85 15.96 -29.04
C MET A 299 -1.46 16.30 -30.41
N ASN A 300 -0.88 15.82 -31.52
CA ASN A 300 -1.42 16.04 -32.85
C ASN A 300 -2.70 15.24 -33.12
N ASP A 301 -2.81 13.99 -32.64
CA ASP A 301 -4.03 13.19 -32.81
C ASP A 301 -5.22 13.81 -32.07
N ARG A 302 -5.00 14.49 -30.94
CA ARG A 302 -6.04 15.22 -30.24
C ARG A 302 -6.58 16.41 -31.06
N LEU A 303 -5.74 17.08 -31.86
CA LEU A 303 -6.17 18.21 -32.70
C LEU A 303 -7.11 17.79 -33.84
N ILE A 304 -6.98 16.55 -34.35
CA ILE A 304 -7.85 16.03 -35.41
C ILE A 304 -9.27 15.74 -34.87
N VAL A 305 -9.40 15.33 -33.62
CA VAL A 305 -10.70 15.05 -32.98
C VAL A 305 -11.48 16.34 -32.70
N PHE A 306 -10.81 17.44 -32.35
CA PHE A 306 -11.47 18.73 -32.08
C PHE A 306 -11.84 19.52 -33.35
N ASN A 307 -11.24 19.23 -34.51
CA ASN A 307 -11.58 19.89 -35.78
C ASN A 307 -12.79 19.27 -36.52
N ARG A 308 -13.46 18.27 -35.94
CA ARG A 308 -14.63 17.62 -36.56
C ARG A 308 -15.91 18.46 -36.48
N PHE A 309 -15.97 19.46 -35.62
CA PHE A 309 -17.15 20.31 -35.42
C PHE A 309 -17.23 21.52 -36.37
N ASN A 310 -16.17 21.83 -37.13
CA ASN A 310 -16.15 22.99 -38.04
C ASN A 310 -16.37 22.62 -39.52
N ARG A 311 -16.92 21.44 -39.83
CA ARG A 311 -17.11 20.96 -41.22
C ARG A 311 -18.57 20.89 -41.69
N TYR A 312 -19.49 21.53 -40.97
CA TYR A 312 -20.92 21.57 -41.29
C TYR A 312 -21.50 22.98 -41.42
N ASP A 313 -20.69 23.96 -41.81
CA ASP A 313 -21.19 25.26 -42.28
C ASP A 313 -20.44 25.69 -43.54
N ASN A 314 -20.88 25.14 -44.68
CA ASN A 314 -20.87 25.73 -46.02
C ASN A 314 -21.53 24.76 -47.00
#